data_AF-A0A1K1Q916-F1
#
_entry.id   AF-A0A1K1Q916-F1
#
_cell.length_a   1.000
_cell.length_b   1.000
_cell.length_c   1.000
_cell.angle_alpha   90.00
_cell.angle_beta   90.00
_cell.angle_gamma   90.00
#
_symmetry.space_group_name_H-M   'P 1'
#
loop_
_entity.id
_entity.type
_entity.pdbx_description
1 polymer ?
#
loop_
_entity_poly.entity_id
_entity_poly.type
_entity_poly.pdbx_seq_one_letter_code
_entity_poly.pdbx_strand_id
1 'polypeptide(L)' 'MRDENQVKRKLNELLMQRKIMETQAEAAAGSSQASAAGERLERLDEQILLLEWVLNEPRGRYHA' A
#
# COMPACT_ATOMS: atom_id res chain seq x y z
N MET A 1 -12.41 12.58 10.17
CA MET A 1 -11.14 12.12 9.56
C MET A 1 -10.73 10.82 10.22
N ARG A 2 -10.12 9.87 9.49
CA ARG A 2 -9.45 8.73 10.13
C ARG A 2 -8.36 9.28 11.05
N ASP A 3 -8.25 8.76 12.27
CA ASP A 3 -7.14 9.11 13.16
C ASP A 3 -5.81 8.62 12.56
N GLU A 4 -4.69 9.29 12.86
CA GLU A 4 -3.35 8.93 12.39
C GLU A 4 -3.04 7.45 12.69
N ASN A 5 -3.49 6.96 13.85
CA ASN A 5 -3.38 5.57 14.26
C ASN A 5 -4.17 4.59 13.36
N GLN A 6 -5.27 5.04 12.75
CA GLN A 6 -6.04 4.24 11.78
C GLN A 6 -5.33 4.19 10.43
N VAL A 7 -4.69 5.29 10.01
CA VAL A 7 -3.87 5.34 8.79
C VAL A 7 -2.64 4.43 8.91
N LYS A 8 -1.91 4.51 10.04
CA LYS A 8 -0.74 3.64 10.31
C LYS A 8 -1.09 2.16 10.35
N ARG A 9 -2.21 1.79 11.00
CA ARG A 9 -2.70 0.40 11.00
C ARG A 9 -2.98 -0.08 9.59
N LYS A 10 -3.67 0.74 8.78
CA LYS A 10 -4.00 0.37 7.41
C LYS A 10 -2.76 0.26 6.53
N LEU A 11 -1.79 1.16 6.69
CA LEU A 11 -0.50 1.10 6.00
C LEU A 11 0.24 -0.21 6.29
N ASN A 12 0.33 -0.59 7.58
CA ASN A 12 0.98 -1.85 7.97
C ASN A 12 0.28 -3.09 7.38
N GLU A 13 -1.06 -3.10 7.36
CA GLU A 13 -1.82 -4.18 6.70
C GLU A 13 -1.49 -4.29 5.21
N LEU A 14 -1.46 -3.15 4.50
CA LEU A 14 -1.17 -3.12 3.07
C LEU A 14 0.27 -3.54 2.77
N LEU A 15 1.24 -3.11 3.58
CA LEU A 15 2.64 -3.55 3.47
C LEU A 15 2.78 -5.06 3.64
N MET A 16 2.07 -5.65 4.60
CA MET A 16 2.06 -7.11 4.80
C MET A 16 1.43 -7.83 3.60
N GLN A 17 0.32 -7.31 3.06
CA GLN A 17 -0.32 -7.86 1.87
C GLN A 17 0.59 -7.78 0.64
N ARG A 18 1.27 -6.64 0.44
CA ARG A 18 2.24 -6.44 -0.64
C ARG A 18 3.34 -7.48 -0.57
N LYS A 19 3.95 -7.68 0.61
CA LYS A 19 5.02 -8.68 0.80
C LYS A 19 4.57 -10.11 0.47
N ILE A 20 3.36 -10.49 0.90
CA ILE A 20 2.80 -11.81 0.57
C ILE A 20 2.58 -11.96 -0.94
N MET A 21 2.01 -10.93 -1.58
CA MET A 21 1.75 -10.91 -3.02
C MET A 21 3.04 -10.91 -3.84
N GLU A 22 4.09 -10.23 -3.38
CA GLU A 22 5.42 -10.20 -4.01
C GLU A 22 6.02 -11.60 -4.03
N THR A 23 6.01 -12.31 -2.90
CA THR A 23 6.45 -13.71 -2.84
C THR A 23 5.61 -14.63 -3.75
N GLN A 24 4.31 -14.39 -3.86
CA GLN A 24 3.44 -15.16 -4.76
C GLN A 24 3.71 -14.84 -6.24
N ALA A 25 3.98 -13.58 -6.57
CA ALA A 25 4.31 -13.14 -7.91
C ALA A 25 5.65 -13.70 -8.37
N GLU A 26 6.65 -13.71 -7.49
CA GLU A 26 7.95 -14.34 -7.74
C GLU A 26 7.81 -15.85 -7.98
N ALA A 27 6.98 -16.54 -7.19
CA ALA A 27 6.69 -17.96 -7.39
C ALA A 27 5.92 -18.23 -8.69
N ALA A 28 5.12 -17.27 -9.16
CA ALA A 28 4.37 -17.34 -10.41
C ALA A 28 5.15 -16.79 -11.62
N ALA A 29 6.41 -16.38 -11.45
CA ALA A 29 7.23 -15.82 -12.51
C ALA A 29 7.36 -16.81 -13.69
N GLY A 30 7.13 -16.31 -14.91
CA GLY A 30 7.13 -17.13 -16.13
C GLY A 30 5.82 -17.89 -16.41
N SER A 31 4.80 -17.76 -15.54
CA SER A 31 3.45 -18.26 -15.83
C SER A 31 2.57 -17.19 -16.50
N SER A 32 1.45 -17.60 -17.09
CA SER A 32 0.44 -16.66 -17.61
C SER A 32 -0.19 -15.77 -16.54
N GLN A 33 -0.01 -16.10 -15.26
CA GLN A 33 -0.53 -15.33 -14.12
C GLN A 33 0.39 -14.19 -13.69
N ALA A 34 1.62 -14.11 -14.22
CA ALA A 34 2.61 -13.11 -13.82
C ALA A 34 2.12 -11.66 -14.06
N SER A 35 1.45 -11.40 -15.20
CA SER A 35 0.90 -10.08 -15.51
C SER A 35 -0.17 -9.65 -14.50
N ALA A 36 -1.10 -10.54 -14.19
CA ALA A 36 -2.17 -10.26 -13.23
C ALA A 36 -1.65 -10.08 -11.80
N ALA A 37 -0.55 -10.74 -11.44
CA ALA A 37 0.13 -10.53 -10.16
C ALA A 37 0.82 -9.16 -10.11
N GLY A 38 1.46 -8.74 -11.20
CA GLY A 38 2.05 -7.41 -11.34
C GLY A 38 1.04 -6.27 -11.17
N GLU A 39 -0.10 -6.33 -11.86
CA GLU A 39 -1.17 -5.32 -11.74
C GLU A 39 -1.78 -5.23 -10.32
N ARG A 40 -1.76 -6.34 -9.57
CA ARG A 40 -2.24 -6.34 -8.18
C ARG A 40 -1.21 -5.72 -7.24
N LEU A 41 0.08 -5.94 -7.48
CA LEU A 41 1.17 -5.30 -6.74
C LEU A 41 1.16 -3.78 -6.97
N GLU A 42 1.03 -3.34 -8.22
CA GLU A 42 0.98 -1.92 -8.57
C GLU A 42 -0.16 -1.20 -7.84
N ARG A 43 -1.36 -1.79 -7.80
CA ARG A 43 -2.49 -1.22 -7.04
C ARG A 43 -2.27 -1.18 -5.52
N LEU A 44 -1.49 -2.09 -4.96
CA LEU A 44 -1.12 -2.03 -3.54
C LEU A 44 -0.11 -0.92 -3.30
N ASP A 45 0.85 -0.75 -4.20
CA ASP A 45 1.88 0.30 -4.13
C ASP A 45 1.25 1.70 -4.21
N GLU A 46 0.27 1.91 -5.09
CA GLU A 46 -0.48 3.18 -5.17
C GLU A 46 -1.22 3.49 -3.86
N GLN A 47 -1.86 2.49 -3.24
CA GLN A 47 -2.56 2.67 -1.97
C GLN A 47 -1.61 2.95 -0.82
N ILE A 48 -0.46 2.28 -0.79
CA ILE A 48 0.60 2.51 0.20
C ILE A 48 1.13 3.94 0.08
N LEU A 49 1.48 4.37 -1.14
CA LEU A 49 2.00 5.70 -1.42
C LEU A 49 1.04 6.80 -0.96
N LEU A 50 -0.26 6.62 -1.19
CA LEU A 50 -1.28 7.58 -0.73
C LEU A 50 -1.30 7.69 0.79
N LEU A 51 -1.25 6.58 1.52
CA LEU A 51 -1.28 6.61 2.99
C LEU A 51 0.02 7.17 3.57
N GLU A 52 1.17 6.89 2.94
CA GLU A 52 2.44 7.51 3.30
C GLU A 52 2.41 9.03 3.07
N TRP A 53 1.79 9.49 1.98
CA TRP A 53 1.59 10.91 1.74
C TRP A 53 0.71 11.55 2.81
N VAL A 54 -0.42 10.92 3.16
CA VAL A 54 -1.33 11.41 4.22
C VAL A 54 -0.63 11.50 5.59
N LEU A 55 0.26 10.56 5.92
CA LEU A 55 1.02 10.60 7.18
C LEU A 55 2.09 11.69 7.21
N ASN A 56 2.62 12.05 6.04
CA ASN A 56 3.66 13.06 5.89
C ASN A 56 3.10 14.45 5.51
N GLU A 57 1.78 14.58 5.31
CA GLU A 57 1.15 15.85 4.98
C GLU A 57 1.39 16.87 6.13
N PRO A 58 1.90 18.07 5.84
CA PRO A 58 2.12 19.08 6.85
C PRO A 58 0.79 19.41 7.52
N ARG A 59 0.73 19.27 8.85
CA ARG A 59 -0.44 19.67 9.66
C ARG A 59 -0.59 21.20 9.63
N GLY A 60 -1.16 21.72 8.56
CA GLY A 60 -1.56 23.11 8.44
C GLY A 60 -2.61 23.44 9.50
N ARG A 61 -2.28 24.34 10.42
CA ARG A 61 -3.22 24.91 11.38
C ARG A 61 -4.21 25.80 10.63
N TYR A 62 -5.23 25.23 10.00
CA TYR A 62 -6.38 25.98 9.48
C TYR A 62 -7.59 25.98 10.42
N HIS A 63 -7.36 25.60 11.69
CA HIS A 63 -8.32 25.73 12.79
C HIS A 63 -7.61 26.23 14.05
N ALA A 64 -6.88 27.36 13.93
CA ALA A 64 -6.47 28.15 15.09
C ALA A 64 -7.45 29.32 15.27
#